data_AF-A0A938E2A2-F1
#
_entry.id   AF-A0A938E2A2-F1
#
_cell.length_a   1.000
_cell.length_b   1.000
_cell.length_c   1.000
_cell.angle_alpha   90.00
_cell.angle_beta   90.00
_cell.angle_gamma   90.00
#
_symmetry.space_group_name_H-M   'P 1'
#
loop_
_entity.id
_entity.type
_entity.pdbx_description
1 polymer ?
#
loop_
_entity_poly.entity_id
_entity_poly.type
_entity_poly.pdbx_seq_one_letter_code
_entity_poly.pdbx_strand_id
1 'polypeptide(L)' 'MPRFLLVGVPRSGTSWTGTALGLTAGTRYVDEPDGFRDAFAFRVMMRRGENPVLDPADPAPDYEQLWSGAFAGGLPAGGL' A
#
# COMPACT_ATOMS: atom_id res chain seq x y z
N MET A 1 -12.82 -10.37 6.82
CA MET A 1 -12.85 -10.10 5.37
C MET A 1 -11.52 -10.52 4.77
N PRO A 2 -11.50 -11.15 3.59
CA PRO A 2 -10.26 -11.51 2.91
C PRO A 2 -9.49 -10.27 2.49
N ARG A 3 -8.15 -10.37 2.51
CA ARG A 3 -7.21 -9.33 2.12
C ARG A 3 -6.44 -9.81 0.90
N PHE A 4 -6.38 -8.99 -0.12
CA PHE A 4 -5.67 -9.31 -1.37
C PHE A 4 -4.56 -8.30 -1.59
N LEU A 5 -3.37 -8.79 -1.92
CA LEU A 5 -2.25 -7.98 -2.38
C LEU A 5 -2.06 -8.25 -3.88
N LEU A 6 -2.23 -7.20 -4.69
CA LEU A 6 -1.97 -7.25 -6.12
C LEU A 6 -0.63 -6.56 -6.39
N VAL A 7 0.37 -7.34 -6.80
CA VAL A 7 1.71 -6.88 -7.13
C VAL A 7 2.09 -7.31 -8.54
N GLY A 8 2.91 -6.49 -9.20
CA GLY A 8 3.37 -6.77 -10.55
C GLY A 8 4.38 -5.74 -11.03
N VAL A 9 5.12 -6.09 -12.08
CA VAL A 9 6.12 -5.21 -12.70
C VAL A 9 5.46 -3.99 -13.36
N PRO A 10 6.22 -2.90 -13.63
CA PRO A 10 5.68 -1.74 -14.35
C PRO A 10 4.94 -2.14 -15.63
N ARG A 11 3.78 -1.51 -15.87
CA ARG A 11 2.91 -1.74 -17.05
C ARG A 11 2.28 -3.14 -17.16
N SER A 12 2.30 -3.94 -16.09
CA SER A 12 1.60 -5.24 -16.03
C SER A 12 0.06 -5.14 -15.91
N GLY A 13 -0.49 -3.92 -15.76
CA GLY A 13 -1.93 -3.70 -15.66
C GLY A 13 -2.50 -3.78 -14.24
N THR A 14 -1.65 -3.83 -13.20
CA THR A 14 -2.05 -3.91 -11.79
C THR A 14 -3.01 -2.79 -11.37
N SER A 15 -2.79 -1.55 -11.80
CA SER A 15 -3.70 -0.43 -11.48
C SER A 15 -5.09 -0.63 -12.09
N TRP A 16 -5.18 -1.12 -13.33
CA TRP A 16 -6.46 -1.39 -13.99
C TRP A 16 -7.19 -2.55 -13.30
N THR A 17 -6.48 -3.66 -13.04
CA THR A 17 -7.05 -4.83 -12.36
C THR A 17 -7.49 -4.51 -10.94
N GLY A 18 -6.68 -3.77 -10.18
CA GLY A 18 -7.02 -3.33 -8.82
C GLY A 18 -8.26 -2.43 -8.79
N THR A 19 -8.35 -1.48 -9.72
CA THR A 19 -9.53 -0.62 -9.89
C THR A 19 -10.78 -1.44 -10.22
N ALA A 20 -10.69 -2.37 -11.18
CA ALA A 20 -11.81 -3.22 -11.55
C ALA A 20 -12.32 -4.09 -10.38
N LEU A 21 -11.40 -4.69 -9.60
CA LEU A 21 -11.75 -5.42 -8.39
C LEU A 21 -12.35 -4.52 -7.30
N GLY A 22 -11.85 -3.28 -7.20
CA GLY A 22 -12.34 -2.25 -6.29
C GLY A 22 -13.78 -1.79 -6.54
N LEU A 23 -14.33 -2.03 -7.73
CA LEU A 23 -15.74 -1.75 -8.05
C LEU A 23 -16.70 -2.84 -7.55
N THR A 24 -16.18 -3.95 -7.00
CA THR A 24 -17.00 -5.02 -6.45
C THR A 24 -17.65 -4.59 -5.14
N ALA A 25 -18.93 -4.91 -4.95
CA ALA A 25 -19.64 -4.54 -3.72
C ALA A 25 -18.93 -5.10 -2.47
N GLY A 26 -18.70 -4.23 -1.49
CA GLY A 26 -18.02 -4.59 -0.24
C GLY A 26 -16.49 -4.70 -0.33
N THR A 27 -15.88 -4.35 -1.47
CA THR A 27 -14.43 -4.21 -1.58
C THR A 27 -14.00 -2.77 -1.38
N ARG A 28 -12.75 -2.61 -0.97
CA ARG A 28 -12.08 -1.31 -0.87
C ARG A 28 -10.73 -1.42 -1.53
N TYR A 29 -10.54 -0.61 -2.57
CA TYR A 29 -9.25 -0.47 -3.24
C TYR A 29 -8.38 0.50 -2.45
N VAL A 30 -7.14 0.09 -2.19
CA VAL A 30 -6.09 0.94 -1.63
C VAL A 30 -4.96 0.92 -2.65
N ASP A 31 -4.62 2.09 -3.17
CA ASP A 31 -3.53 2.26 -4.12
C ASP A 31 -2.22 2.37 -3.34
N GLU A 32 -1.21 1.62 -3.78
CA GLU A 32 0.20 1.63 -3.33
C GLU A 32 0.46 2.34 -1.98
N PRO A 33 0.40 1.61 -0.85
CA PRO A 33 0.41 2.22 0.47
C PRO A 33 1.79 2.74 0.92
N ASP A 34 2.85 2.48 0.16
CA ASP A 34 4.23 2.83 0.43
C ASP A 34 4.82 3.87 -0.54
N GLY A 35 4.00 4.41 -1.44
CA GLY A 35 4.40 5.47 -2.35
C GLY A 35 4.57 6.85 -1.67
N PHE A 36 5.54 7.64 -2.12
CA PHE A 36 5.89 8.97 -1.56
C PHE A 36 4.75 10.01 -1.57
N ARG A 37 3.63 9.73 -2.25
CA ARG A 37 2.48 10.63 -2.38
C ARG A 37 1.57 10.63 -1.14
N ASP A 38 1.66 9.60 -0.30
CA ASP A 38 0.92 9.52 0.96
C ASP A 38 1.79 10.02 2.13
N ALA A 39 1.24 10.88 2.99
CA ALA A 39 1.99 11.50 4.09
C ALA A 39 2.41 10.50 5.20
N PHE A 40 1.71 9.37 5.36
CA PHE A 40 2.14 8.26 6.20
C PHE A 40 3.28 7.48 5.55
N ALA A 41 3.16 7.15 4.27
CA ALA A 41 4.21 6.47 3.51
C ALA A 41 5.50 7.29 3.44
N PHE A 42 5.40 8.60 3.21
CA PHE A 42 6.53 9.52 3.17
C PHE A 42 7.34 9.52 4.48
N ARG A 43 6.69 9.35 5.64
CA ARG A 43 7.38 9.24 6.94
C ARG A 43 8.17 7.94 7.10
N VAL A 44 7.73 6.85 6.45
CA VAL A 44 8.48 5.59 6.42
C VAL A 44 9.66 5.74 5.45
N MET A 45 9.41 6.29 4.26
CA MET A 45 10.44 6.58 3.26
C MET A 45 11.56 7.47 3.82
N MET A 46 11.24 8.55 4.54
CA MET A 46 12.26 9.43 5.15
C MET A 46 13.16 8.72 6.18
N ARG A 47 12.69 7.63 6.79
CA ARG A 47 13.46 6.83 7.77
C ARG A 47 14.24 5.69 7.14
N ARG A 48 13.74 5.12 6.04
CA ARG A 48 14.25 3.89 5.44
C ARG A 48 14.95 4.11 4.09
N GLY A 49 14.75 5.25 3.44
CA GLY A 49 15.12 5.51 2.05
C GLY A 49 13.97 5.22 1.08
N GLU A 50 14.16 5.56 -0.19
CA GLU A 50 13.14 5.37 -1.25
C GLU A 50 12.93 3.90 -1.60
N ASN A 51 13.99 3.10 -1.61
CA ASN A 51 13.97 1.67 -1.95
C ASN A 51 14.76 0.88 -0.90
N PRO A 52 14.23 0.73 0.33
CA PRO A 52 14.94 -0.02 1.37
C PRO A 52 15.02 -1.50 0.98
N VAL A 53 16.21 -2.08 1.17
CA VAL A 53 16.40 -3.53 1.12
C VAL A 53 16.20 -4.06 2.54
N LEU A 54 15.29 -5.01 2.69
CA LEU A 54 14.97 -5.67 3.96
C LEU A 54 15.28 -7.16 3.85
N ASP A 55 15.93 -7.72 4.86
CA ASP A 55 16.03 -9.15 5.04
C ASP A 55 14.76 -9.70 5.71
N PRO A 56 14.38 -10.98 5.50
CA PRO A 56 13.17 -11.56 6.07
C PRO A 56 13.07 -11.52 7.60
N ALA A 57 14.20 -11.35 8.29
CA ALA A 57 14.28 -11.27 9.75
C ALA A 57 14.35 -9.83 10.27
N ASP A 58 14.40 -8.82 9.39
CA ASP A 58 14.57 -7.44 9.80
C ASP A 58 13.29 -6.88 10.45
N PRO A 59 13.39 -6.25 11.64
CA PRO A 59 12.26 -5.56 12.24
C PRO A 59 11.91 -4.29 11.44
N ALA A 60 10.65 -4.23 10.99
CA ALA A 60 10.12 -3.09 10.23
C ALA A 60 8.78 -2.59 10.81
N PRO A 61 8.72 -2.16 12.08
CA PRO A 61 7.46 -1.82 12.76
C PRO A 61 6.71 -0.64 12.10
N ASP A 62 7.44 0.25 11.45
CA ASP A 62 6.90 1.35 10.65
C ASP A 62 6.21 0.87 9.37
N TYR A 63 6.80 -0.11 8.66
CA TYR A 63 6.16 -0.77 7.53
C TYR A 63 4.98 -1.63 7.98
N GLU A 64 5.11 -2.38 9.07
CA GLU A 64 4.01 -3.18 9.63
C GLU A 64 2.80 -2.30 9.95
N GLN A 65 3.02 -1.13 10.54
CA GLN A 65 1.96 -0.17 10.82
C GLN A 65 1.33 0.39 9.53
N LEU A 66 2.15 0.77 8.55
CA LEU A 66 1.72 1.28 7.25
C LEU A 66 0.81 0.27 6.53
N TRP A 67 1.30 -0.97 6.37
CA TRP A 67 0.58 -2.05 5.71
C TRP A 67 -0.66 -2.50 6.49
N SER A 68 -0.60 -2.50 7.82
CA SER A 68 -1.79 -2.77 8.65
C SER A 68 -2.89 -1.75 8.40
N GLY A 69 -2.54 -0.47 8.25
CA GLY A 69 -3.48 0.59 7.88
C GLY A 69 -4.08 0.38 6.49
N ALA A 70 -3.25 0.03 5.50
CA ALA A 70 -3.71 -0.29 4.14
C ALA A 70 -4.71 -1.45 4.14
N PHE A 71 -4.40 -2.55 4.84
CA PHE A 71 -5.30 -3.70 4.96
C PHE A 71 -6.54 -3.46 5.84
N ALA A 72 -6.56 -2.38 6.63
CA ALA A 72 -7.76 -1.90 7.31
C ALA A 72 -8.65 -1.02 6.41
N GLY A 73 -8.21 -0.74 5.17
CA GLY A 73 -8.91 0.07 4.18
C GLY A 73 -8.18 1.35 3.79
N GLY A 74 -7.06 1.70 4.42
CA GLY A 74 -6.35 2.95 4.12
C GLY A 74 -7.17 4.22 4.37
N LEU A 75 -6.59 5.38 4.05
CA LEU A 75 -7.31 6.65 4.10
C LEU A 75 -8.22 6.81 2.87
N PRO A 76 -9.35 7.53 2.96
CA PRO A 76 -10.12 7.89 1.77
C PRO A 76 -9.25 8.71 0.82
N ALA A 77 -9.22 8.36 -0.47
CA ALA A 77 -8.60 9.21 -1.48
C ALA A 77 -9.37 10.55 -1.53
N GLY A 78 -8.77 11.63 -1.04
CA GLY A 78 -9.34 12.99 -1.06
C GLY A 78 -9.64 13.65 0.30
N GLY A 79 -9.09 13.15 1.41
CA GLY A 79 -9.31 13.73 2.74
C GLY A 79 -8.18 14.63 3.26
N LEU A 80 -7.88 15.74 2.56
CA LEU A 80 -7.25 16.96 3.11
C LEU A 80 -7.78 18.18 2.36
#